data_AF-A0AB35F683-F1
#
_entry.id   AF-A0AB35F683-F1
#
_cell.length_a   1.000
_cell.length_b   1.000
_cell.length_c   1.000
_cell.angle_alpha   90.00
_cell.angle_beta   90.00
_cell.angle_gamma   90.00
#
_symmetry.space_group_name_H-M   'P 1'
#
loop_
_entity.id
_entity.type
_entity.pdbx_description
1 polymer ?
#
loop_
_entity_poly.entity_id
_entity_poly.type
_entity_poly.pdbx_seq_one_letter_code
_entity_poly.pdbx_strand_id
1 'polypeptide(L)'
;DDAVRTKGYFIAPSQLFCNVAKRANTNDHLNADLNSIFVAIESSAYGYPSEADIKGLFADFDTTSNRLGNTVKDKNARLAAVLKGVEGLKLGDFNEHQIDLFGDAYEFLISNYAANAGKSGGEFFTPQHVSKLIAQLAMHGQTSVNKIYD
;
A
#
# COMPACT_ATOMS: atom_id res chain seq x y z
N ASP A 1 -19.82 -11.93 1.51
CA ASP A 1 -20.67 -10.99 0.76
C ASP A 1 -20.74 -9.60 1.37
N ASP A 2 -21.18 -9.43 2.62
CA ASP A 2 -21.33 -8.09 3.22
C ASP A 2 -20.04 -7.26 3.17
N ALA A 3 -18.90 -7.83 3.57
CA ALA A 3 -17.61 -7.16 3.52
C ALA A 3 -17.22 -6.64 2.13
N VAL A 4 -17.41 -7.42 1.07
CA VAL A 4 -17.08 -6.99 -0.31
C VAL A 4 -18.04 -5.89 -0.77
N ARG A 5 -19.33 -5.98 -0.42
CA ARG A 5 -20.32 -4.94 -0.77
C ARG A 5 -20.03 -3.62 -0.07
N THR A 6 -19.57 -3.65 1.17
CA THR A 6 -19.32 -2.44 1.96
C THR A 6 -17.92 -1.86 1.75
N LYS A 7 -16.89 -2.70 1.56
CA LYS A 7 -15.48 -2.30 1.51
C LYS A 7 -14.80 -2.52 0.16
N GLY A 8 -15.46 -3.22 -0.77
CA GLY A 8 -14.96 -3.48 -2.12
C GLY A 8 -14.06 -4.72 -2.25
N TYR A 9 -13.64 -5.34 -1.15
CA TYR A 9 -12.79 -6.53 -1.12
C TYR A 9 -12.99 -7.31 0.19
N PHE A 10 -12.38 -8.49 0.28
CA PHE A 10 -12.37 -9.32 1.48
C PHE A 10 -10.97 -9.85 1.77
N ILE A 11 -10.59 -9.79 3.05
CA ILE A 11 -9.37 -10.39 3.58
C ILE A 11 -9.79 -11.44 4.60
N ALA A 12 -9.39 -12.70 4.41
CA ALA A 12 -9.70 -13.72 5.40
C ALA A 12 -8.94 -13.45 6.73
N PRO A 13 -9.49 -13.83 7.90
CA PRO A 13 -8.82 -13.60 9.18
C PRO A 13 -7.37 -14.12 9.22
N SER A 14 -7.07 -15.24 8.58
CA SER A 14 -5.71 -15.81 8.48
C SER A 14 -4.75 -15.01 7.59
N GLN A 15 -5.29 -14.17 6.71
CA GLN A 15 -4.58 -13.34 5.74
C GLN A 15 -4.38 -11.90 6.23
N LEU A 16 -4.96 -11.52 7.38
CA LEU A 16 -4.73 -10.22 8.01
C LEU A 16 -3.24 -9.99 8.23
N PHE A 17 -2.76 -8.77 7.94
CA PHE A 17 -1.36 -8.40 8.06
C PHE A 17 -0.74 -8.82 9.40
N CYS A 18 -1.43 -8.55 10.52
CA CYS A 18 -0.94 -8.90 11.85
C CYS A 18 -0.73 -10.42 12.03
N ASN A 19 -1.55 -11.25 11.40
CA ASN A 19 -1.43 -12.71 11.50
C ASN A 19 -0.33 -13.25 10.57
N VAL A 20 -0.15 -12.63 9.40
CA VAL A 20 0.98 -12.92 8.50
C VAL A 20 2.30 -12.49 9.14
N ALA A 21 2.37 -11.28 9.68
CA ALA A 21 3.55 -10.74 10.35
C ALA A 21 3.96 -11.59 11.55
N LYS A 22 3.03 -12.02 12.40
CA LYS A 22 3.31 -12.93 13.53
C LYS A 22 4.09 -14.17 13.14
N ARG A 23 3.76 -14.79 12.00
CA ARG A 23 4.41 -16.03 11.51
C ARG A 23 5.52 -15.80 10.47
N ALA A 24 5.82 -14.56 10.11
CA ALA A 24 6.70 -14.26 8.98
C ALA A 24 8.12 -14.85 9.13
N ASN A 25 8.70 -14.78 10.33
CA ASN A 25 10.06 -15.30 10.58
C ASN A 25 10.17 -16.82 10.61
N THR A 26 9.03 -17.52 10.73
CA THR A 26 8.97 -18.99 10.85
C THR A 26 8.28 -19.65 9.66
N ASN A 27 7.90 -18.87 8.64
CA ASN A 27 7.20 -19.37 7.47
C ASN A 27 8.16 -19.58 6.29
N ASP A 28 8.54 -20.83 6.05
CA ASP A 28 9.41 -21.21 4.93
C ASP A 28 8.72 -21.12 3.56
N HIS A 29 7.43 -20.81 3.52
CA HIS A 29 6.63 -20.58 2.31
C HIS A 29 6.08 -19.14 2.22
N LEU A 30 6.66 -18.20 2.96
CA LEU A 30 6.15 -16.83 3.08
C LEU A 30 5.92 -16.15 1.72
N ASN A 31 6.85 -16.31 0.77
CA ASN A 31 6.71 -15.73 -0.57
C ASN A 31 5.46 -16.24 -1.30
N ALA A 32 5.22 -17.55 -1.29
CA ALA A 32 4.07 -18.18 -1.95
C ALA A 32 2.75 -17.84 -1.23
N ASP A 33 2.77 -17.82 0.10
CA ASP A 33 1.62 -17.44 0.91
C ASP A 33 1.22 -15.98 0.65
N LEU A 34 2.19 -15.05 0.61
CA LEU A 34 1.94 -13.64 0.30
C LEU A 34 1.34 -13.46 -1.09
N ASN A 35 1.90 -14.12 -2.10
CA ASN A 35 1.34 -14.09 -3.45
C ASN A 35 -0.11 -14.59 -3.47
N SER A 36 -0.38 -15.70 -2.77
CA SER A 36 -1.72 -16.28 -2.68
C SER A 36 -2.69 -15.35 -1.95
N ILE A 37 -2.22 -14.59 -0.96
CA ILE A 37 -3.00 -13.57 -0.27
C ILE A 37 -3.35 -12.42 -1.22
N PHE A 38 -2.39 -11.90 -1.98
CA PHE A 38 -2.66 -10.84 -2.96
C PHE A 38 -3.71 -11.27 -4.00
N VAL A 39 -3.55 -12.47 -4.57
CA VAL A 39 -4.54 -13.04 -5.49
C VAL A 39 -5.91 -13.21 -4.82
N ALA A 40 -5.95 -13.65 -3.56
CA ALA A 40 -7.22 -13.77 -2.83
C ALA A 40 -7.92 -12.42 -2.62
N ILE A 41 -7.17 -11.36 -2.34
CA ILE A 41 -7.73 -10.01 -2.19
C ILE A 41 -8.29 -9.52 -3.53
N GLU A 42 -7.55 -9.66 -4.63
CA GLU A 42 -8.03 -9.26 -5.95
C GLU A 42 -9.27 -10.05 -6.38
N SER A 43 -9.20 -11.37 -6.26
CA SER A 43 -10.32 -12.24 -6.65
C SER A 43 -11.56 -12.07 -5.79
N SER A 44 -11.43 -11.56 -4.56
CA SER A 44 -12.58 -11.28 -3.69
C SER A 44 -13.52 -10.21 -4.25
N ALA A 45 -13.02 -9.33 -5.11
CA ALA A 45 -13.78 -8.25 -5.74
C ALA A 45 -14.42 -8.67 -7.07
N TYR A 46 -14.14 -9.87 -7.59
CA TYR A 46 -14.63 -10.30 -8.91
C TYR A 46 -16.16 -10.35 -8.97
N GLY A 47 -16.73 -9.72 -10.00
CA GLY A 47 -18.18 -9.59 -10.18
C GLY A 47 -18.84 -8.53 -9.30
N TYR A 48 -18.08 -7.77 -8.52
CA TYR A 48 -18.57 -6.61 -7.76
C TYR A 48 -18.18 -5.30 -8.45
N PRO A 49 -18.89 -4.18 -8.18
CA PRO A 49 -18.56 -2.87 -8.76
C PRO A 49 -17.12 -2.40 -8.49
N SER A 50 -16.51 -2.85 -7.39
CA SER A 50 -15.14 -2.56 -6.98
C SER A 50 -14.08 -3.37 -7.73
N GLU A 51 -14.45 -4.32 -8.60
CA GLU A 51 -13.49 -5.17 -9.32
C GLU A 51 -12.43 -4.33 -10.04
N ALA A 52 -12.86 -3.27 -10.75
CA ALA A 52 -11.96 -2.44 -11.53
C ALA A 52 -10.93 -1.68 -10.68
N ASP A 53 -11.25 -1.38 -9.42
CA ASP A 53 -10.38 -0.65 -8.51
C ASP A 53 -9.32 -1.55 -7.86
N ILE A 54 -9.62 -2.84 -7.71
CA ILE A 54 -8.76 -3.80 -6.99
C ILE A 54 -7.97 -4.69 -7.96
N LYS A 55 -8.49 -4.94 -9.16
CA LYS A 55 -7.86 -5.82 -10.14
C LYS A 55 -6.48 -5.30 -10.57
N GLY A 56 -5.45 -6.12 -10.40
CA GLY A 56 -4.07 -5.78 -10.74
C GLY A 56 -3.37 -4.87 -9.72
N LEU A 57 -3.99 -4.58 -8.56
CA LEU A 57 -3.40 -3.76 -7.51
C LEU A 57 -2.04 -4.30 -7.04
N PHE A 58 -1.81 -5.62 -7.09
CA PHE A 58 -0.57 -6.25 -6.67
C PHE A 58 0.26 -6.82 -7.83
N ALA A 59 -0.08 -6.53 -9.09
CA ALA A 59 0.54 -7.12 -10.27
C ALA A 59 2.07 -6.89 -10.36
N ASP A 60 2.53 -5.73 -9.89
CA ASP A 60 3.95 -5.37 -9.91
C ASP A 60 4.73 -5.93 -8.69
N PHE A 61 4.05 -6.56 -7.72
CA PHE A 61 4.69 -7.13 -6.53
C PHE A 61 5.12 -8.58 -6.77
N ASP A 62 6.29 -8.76 -7.36
CA ASP A 62 6.88 -10.09 -7.57
C ASP A 62 7.56 -10.63 -6.29
N THR A 63 6.82 -11.45 -5.54
CA THR A 63 7.32 -12.17 -4.35
C THR A 63 8.43 -13.19 -4.65
N THR A 64 8.67 -13.50 -5.92
CA THR A 64 9.68 -14.46 -6.37
C THR A 64 10.91 -13.79 -6.98
N SER A 65 10.96 -12.46 -7.03
CA SER A 65 12.02 -11.71 -7.69
C SER A 65 13.41 -12.05 -7.17
N ASN A 66 14.39 -12.14 -8.07
CA ASN A 66 15.80 -12.28 -7.70
C ASN A 66 16.35 -11.05 -6.97
N ARG A 67 15.66 -9.91 -7.04
CA ARG A 67 15.99 -8.72 -6.22
C ARG A 67 15.74 -8.96 -4.72
N LEU A 68 14.92 -9.95 -4.36
CA LEU A 68 14.65 -10.30 -2.98
C LEU A 68 15.73 -11.23 -2.38
N GLY A 69 16.46 -11.96 -3.22
CA GLY A 69 17.49 -12.91 -2.83
C GLY A 69 17.64 -14.04 -3.86
N ASN A 70 18.73 -14.80 -3.76
CA ASN A 70 19.04 -15.86 -4.71
C ASN A 70 18.34 -17.19 -4.38
N THR A 71 18.07 -17.44 -3.10
CA THR A 71 17.37 -18.66 -2.64
C THR A 71 15.98 -18.33 -2.08
N VAL A 72 15.08 -19.31 -2.02
CA VAL A 72 13.76 -19.16 -1.39
C VAL A 72 13.89 -18.69 0.07
N LYS A 73 14.88 -19.23 0.79
CA LYS A 73 15.18 -18.83 2.17
C LYS A 73 15.55 -17.35 2.28
N ASP A 74 16.41 -16.85 1.38
CA ASP A 74 16.81 -15.43 1.38
C ASP A 74 15.62 -14.52 1.06
N LYS A 75 14.80 -14.92 0.08
CA LYS A 75 13.58 -14.19 -0.29
C LYS A 75 12.62 -14.09 0.89
N ASN A 76 12.35 -15.22 1.57
CA ASN A 76 11.50 -15.25 2.74
C ASN A 76 12.06 -14.44 3.91
N ALA A 77 13.37 -14.52 4.17
CA ALA A 77 14.02 -13.72 5.20
C ALA A 77 13.89 -12.21 4.92
N ARG A 78 14.05 -11.79 3.66
CA ARG A 78 13.90 -10.38 3.28
C ARG A 78 12.44 -9.92 3.35
N LEU A 79 11.50 -10.72 2.86
CA LEU A 79 10.06 -10.42 2.97
C LEU A 79 9.64 -10.34 4.44
N ALA A 80 10.11 -11.26 5.28
CA ALA A 80 9.85 -11.23 6.72
C ALA A 80 10.42 -9.97 7.37
N ALA A 81 11.65 -9.57 7.02
CA ALA A 81 12.25 -8.33 7.52
C ALA A 81 11.42 -7.09 7.12
N VAL A 82 10.90 -7.03 5.89
CA VAL A 82 10.01 -5.95 5.44
C VAL A 82 8.71 -5.94 6.25
N LEU A 83 8.05 -7.10 6.39
CA LEU A 83 6.81 -7.21 7.18
C LEU A 83 7.03 -6.80 8.64
N LYS A 84 8.14 -7.20 9.24
CA LYS A 84 8.50 -6.82 10.62
C LYS A 84 8.87 -5.34 10.75
N GLY A 85 9.50 -4.76 9.73
CA GLY A 85 9.74 -3.33 9.65
C GLY A 85 8.42 -2.54 9.68
N VAL A 86 7.44 -2.97 8.87
CA VAL A 86 6.11 -2.35 8.82
C VAL A 86 5.33 -2.59 10.12
N GLU A 87 5.35 -3.79 10.69
CA GLU A 87 4.72 -4.11 11.99
C GLU A 87 5.31 -3.27 13.14
N GLY A 88 6.59 -2.91 13.06
CA GLY A 88 7.27 -2.07 14.05
C GLY A 88 6.94 -0.58 13.95
N LEU A 89 6.24 -0.13 12.90
CA LEU A 89 5.84 1.26 12.76
C LEU A 89 4.80 1.62 13.83
N LYS A 90 5.10 2.63 14.64
CA LYS A 90 4.18 3.15 15.65
C LYS A 90 3.18 4.10 15.01
N LEU A 91 2.24 3.55 14.26
CA LEU A 91 1.20 4.32 13.55
C LEU A 91 0.01 4.70 14.45
N GLY A 92 0.13 4.50 15.77
CA GLY A 92 -0.88 4.85 16.77
C GLY A 92 -2.15 4.00 16.69
N ASP A 93 -3.13 4.31 17.55
CA ASP A 93 -4.46 3.70 17.45
C ASP A 93 -5.25 4.37 16.31
N PHE A 94 -5.78 3.54 15.40
CA PHE A 94 -6.50 3.99 14.20
C PHE A 94 -7.70 4.91 14.52
N ASN A 95 -8.27 4.80 15.72
CA ASN A 95 -9.42 5.59 16.15
C ASN A 95 -9.02 6.97 16.73
N GLU A 96 -7.77 7.16 17.17
CA GLU A 96 -7.32 8.40 17.81
C GLU A 96 -6.60 9.33 16.83
N HIS A 97 -5.97 8.76 15.79
CA HIS A 97 -5.25 9.51 14.76
C HIS A 97 -6.01 9.40 13.44
N GLN A 98 -6.98 10.30 13.24
CA GLN A 98 -7.71 10.43 11.98
C GLN A 98 -6.72 10.68 10.83
N ILE A 99 -6.41 9.61 10.08
CA ILE A 99 -6.02 9.59 8.66
C ILE A 99 -4.63 10.19 8.32
N ASP A 100 -4.18 11.21 9.04
CA ASP A 100 -3.01 12.03 8.71
C ASP A 100 -1.70 11.25 8.84
N LEU A 101 -1.50 10.48 9.92
CA LEU A 101 -0.23 9.80 10.15
C LEU A 101 0.07 8.69 9.12
N PHE A 102 -0.96 7.98 8.65
CA PHE A 102 -0.78 6.98 7.59
C PHE A 102 -0.55 7.65 6.22
N GLY A 103 -1.25 8.77 5.97
CA GLY A 103 -1.03 9.60 4.79
C GLY A 103 0.38 10.17 4.73
N ASP A 104 0.85 10.78 5.82
CA ASP A 104 2.18 11.35 5.98
C ASP A 104 3.27 10.28 5.82
N ALA A 105 3.09 9.10 6.43
CA ALA A 105 4.03 8.01 6.27
C ALA A 105 4.13 7.54 4.81
N TYR A 106 3.00 7.48 4.11
CA TYR A 106 2.95 7.13 2.69
C TYR A 106 3.58 8.22 1.80
N GLU A 107 3.25 9.49 2.04
CA GLU A 107 3.81 10.64 1.34
C GLU A 107 5.34 10.72 1.54
N PHE A 108 5.81 10.43 2.75
CA PHE A 108 7.25 10.33 3.05
C PHE A 108 7.93 9.20 2.26
N LEU A 109 7.31 8.03 2.16
CA LEU A 109 7.86 6.91 1.38
C LEU A 109 7.93 7.22 -0.12
N ILE A 110 6.89 7.84 -0.69
CA ILE A 110 6.90 8.28 -2.10
C ILE A 110 7.95 9.37 -2.31
N SER A 111 8.04 10.35 -1.41
CA SER A 111 9.05 11.41 -1.47
C SER A 111 10.47 10.83 -1.53
N ASN A 112 10.77 9.85 -0.67
CA ASN A 112 12.06 9.17 -0.66
C ASN A 112 12.30 8.35 -1.93
N TYR A 113 11.27 7.67 -2.46
CA TYR A 113 11.39 6.93 -3.71
C TYR A 113 11.71 7.87 -4.87
N ALA A 114 10.97 8.98 -5.00
CA ALA A 114 11.19 9.99 -6.03
C ALA A 114 12.57 10.66 -5.93
N ALA A 115 13.03 10.96 -4.71
CA ALA A 115 14.36 11.52 -4.48
C ALA A 115 15.49 10.57 -4.92
N ASN A 116 15.28 9.25 -4.81
CA ASN A 116 16.27 8.22 -5.15
C ASN A 116 16.15 7.67 -6.59
N ALA A 117 15.04 7.88 -7.29
CA ALA A 117 14.77 7.28 -8.60
C ALA A 117 15.55 7.91 -9.78
N GLY A 118 16.14 9.10 -9.61
CA GLY A 118 16.87 9.79 -10.68
C GLY A 118 15.97 10.37 -11.80
N LYS A 119 16.53 11.27 -12.62
CA LYS A 119 15.85 12.23 -13.52
C LYS A 119 15.10 11.66 -14.75
N SER A 120 14.83 10.36 -14.86
CA SER A 120 14.53 9.75 -16.17
C SER A 120 13.06 9.36 -16.42
N GLY A 121 12.11 9.77 -15.58
CA GLY A 121 10.76 9.17 -15.52
C GLY A 121 9.53 10.07 -15.70
N GLY A 122 9.66 11.29 -16.23
CA GLY A 122 8.53 12.08 -16.73
C GLY A 122 7.67 12.83 -15.70
N GLU A 123 7.55 12.36 -14.45
CA GLU A 123 6.75 13.04 -13.41
C GLU A 123 7.60 13.34 -12.17
N PHE A 124 7.68 14.62 -11.79
CA PHE A 124 8.37 15.06 -10.59
C PHE A 124 7.42 14.99 -9.40
N PHE A 125 7.85 14.38 -8.29
CA PHE A 125 7.09 14.45 -7.04
C PHE A 125 7.00 15.91 -6.55
N THR A 126 5.77 16.42 -6.39
CA THR A 126 5.52 17.77 -5.88
C THR A 126 5.63 17.79 -4.36
N PRO A 127 6.57 18.56 -3.76
CA PRO A 127 6.66 18.64 -2.31
C PRO A 127 5.36 19.15 -1.67
N GLN A 128 5.02 18.62 -0.49
CA GLN A 128 3.78 18.93 0.24
C GLN A 128 3.47 20.44 0.35
N HIS A 129 4.48 21.27 0.63
CA HIS A 129 4.30 22.71 0.77
C HIS A 129 3.93 23.41 -0.55
N VAL A 130 4.39 22.88 -1.70
CA VAL A 130 4.00 23.37 -3.03
C VAL A 130 2.56 22.97 -3.33
N SER A 131 2.21 21.70 -3.10
CA SER A 131 0.83 21.21 -3.28
C SER A 131 -0.17 21.98 -2.42
N LYS A 132 0.17 22.26 -1.15
CA LYS A 132 -0.64 23.07 -0.24
C LYS A 132 -0.82 24.50 -0.74
N LEU A 133 0.25 25.13 -1.24
CA LEU A 133 0.17 26.48 -1.80
C LEU A 133 -0.73 26.52 -3.04
N ILE A 134 -0.56 25.57 -3.97
CA ILE A 134 -1.39 25.49 -5.18
C ILE A 134 -2.86 25.26 -4.82
N ALA A 135 -3.13 24.38 -3.85
CA ALA A 135 -4.49 24.15 -3.35
C ALA A 135 -5.10 25.43 -2.74
N GLN A 136 -4.33 26.18 -1.94
CA GLN A 136 -4.78 27.46 -1.39
C GLN A 136 -5.06 28.51 -2.48
N LEU A 137 -4.22 28.56 -3.52
CA LEU A 137 -4.41 29.45 -4.66
C LEU A 137 -5.65 29.08 -5.48
N ALA A 138 -5.85 27.79 -5.77
CA ALA A 138 -7.02 27.30 -6.48
C ALA A 138 -8.32 27.55 -5.72
N MET A 139 -8.26 27.56 -4.38
CA MET A 139 -9.39 27.85 -3.49
C MET A 139 -9.62 29.33 -3.22
N HIS A 140 -8.75 30.22 -3.69
CA HIS A 140 -8.84 31.64 -3.33
C HIS A 140 -10.15 32.25 -3.85
N GLY A 141 -10.97 32.79 -2.92
CA GLY A 141 -12.28 33.38 -3.23
C GLY A 141 -13.39 32.36 -3.54
N GLN A 142 -13.11 31.06 -3.47
CA GLN A 142 -14.08 29.99 -3.63
C GLN A 142 -14.62 29.55 -2.26
N THR A 143 -15.94 29.47 -2.10
CA THR A 143 -16.58 28.95 -0.89
C THR A 143 -16.96 27.47 -0.99
N SER A 144 -16.88 26.88 -2.20
CA SER A 144 -17.20 25.48 -2.46
C SER A 144 -16.43 24.96 -3.68
N VAL A 145 -16.10 23.67 -3.68
CA VAL A 145 -15.47 22.99 -4.82
C VAL A 145 -16.49 22.07 -5.48
N ASN A 146 -16.68 22.21 -6.79
CA ASN A 146 -17.52 21.31 -7.58
C ASN A 146 -16.70 20.16 -8.18
N LYS A 147 -15.55 20.47 -8.79
CA LYS A 147 -14.66 19.50 -9.43
C LYS A 147 -13.20 19.92 -9.26
N ILE A 148 -12.32 18.94 -9.10
CA ILE A 148 -10.87 19.08 -9.16
C ILE A 148 -10.39 18.21 -10.32
N TYR A 149 -9.47 18.74 -11.11
CA TYR A 149 -8.80 18.02 -12.19
C TYR A 149 -7.30 18.24 -12.02
N ASP A 150 -6.55 17.15 -12.08
CA ASP A 150 -5.09 17.12 -12.11
C ASP A 150 -4.68 16.53 -13.46
#